data_AF-A0A445MWI8-F1
#
_entry.id   AF-A0A445MWI8-F1
#
_cell.length_a   1.000
_cell.length_b   1.000
_cell.length_c   1.000
_cell.angle_alpha   90.00
_cell.angle_beta   90.00
_cell.angle_gamma   90.00
#
_symmetry.space_group_name_H-M   'P 1'
#
loop_
_entity.id
_entity.type
_entity.pdbx_description
1 polymer ?
#
loop_
_entity_poly.entity_id
_entity_poly.type
_entity_poly.pdbx_seq_one_letter_code
_entity_poly.pdbx_strand_id
1 'polypeptide(L)'
;MAVPAETKELAYKVWRDHGQNLSETERVLNGEMGYVISRQSLHAWKTEYDWEGRAARAEAEERLLERESEADLLLLNCIKQRQRYETYFETLPVGTVDNNAVNTYNNILRNILNIRQKMETGQTVDFDRPKIFLEDMQFIAGVLQEIDPEGLKVFSRNFDQIVKRFKDENAKAA
;
A
#
# COMPACT_ATOMS: atom_id res chain seq x y z
N MET A 1 22.79 -26.46 -37.18
CA MET A 1 21.82 -27.13 -36.28
C MET A 1 20.98 -26.05 -35.63
N ALA A 2 19.65 -26.16 -35.68
CA ALA A 2 18.77 -25.19 -35.04
C ALA A 2 18.96 -25.28 -33.51
N VAL A 3 19.27 -24.14 -32.89
CA VAL A 3 19.36 -24.05 -31.43
C VAL A 3 17.94 -24.23 -30.86
N PRO A 4 17.70 -25.19 -29.94
CA PRO A 4 16.39 -25.41 -29.35
C PRO A 4 15.82 -24.13 -28.71
N ALA A 5 14.50 -23.93 -28.79
CA ALA A 5 13.84 -22.78 -28.18
C ALA A 5 14.12 -22.69 -26.66
N GLU A 6 14.29 -23.83 -26.00
CA GLU A 6 14.68 -23.95 -24.59
C GLU A 6 16.03 -23.28 -24.30
N THR A 7 16.99 -23.36 -25.22
CA THR A 7 18.31 -22.73 -25.07
C THR A 7 18.24 -21.20 -25.13
N LYS A 8 17.31 -20.65 -25.92
CA LYS A 8 17.11 -19.19 -26.03
C LYS A 8 16.48 -18.62 -24.77
N GLU A 9 15.50 -19.32 -24.21
CA GLU A 9 14.86 -18.92 -22.96
C GLU A 9 15.80 -19.10 -21.76
N LEU A 10 16.63 -20.15 -21.76
CA LEU A 10 17.69 -20.32 -20.78
C LEU A 10 18.73 -19.19 -20.86
N ALA A 11 19.14 -18.80 -22.07
CA ALA A 11 20.06 -17.70 -22.27
C ALA A 11 19.50 -16.36 -21.75
N TYR A 12 18.19 -16.12 -21.94
CA TYR A 12 17.51 -14.96 -21.36
C TYR A 12 17.56 -14.97 -19.82
N LYS A 13 17.29 -16.11 -19.18
CA LYS A 13 17.36 -16.24 -17.71
C LYS A 13 18.75 -15.97 -17.18
N VAL A 14 19.76 -16.65 -17.74
CA VAL A 14 21.17 -16.45 -17.35
C VAL A 14 21.59 -14.99 -17.53
N TRP A 15 21.17 -14.36 -18.62
CA TRP A 15 21.43 -12.94 -18.88
C TRP A 15 20.81 -12.03 -17.82
N ARG A 16 19.55 -12.30 -17.42
CA ARG A 16 18.87 -11.54 -16.36
C ARG A 16 19.57 -11.71 -15.01
N ASP A 17 19.92 -12.94 -14.65
CA ASP A 17 20.54 -13.28 -13.36
C ASP A 17 21.95 -12.68 -13.20
N HIS A 18 22.67 -12.46 -14.31
CA HIS A 18 24.02 -11.89 -14.32
C HIS A 18 24.04 -10.39 -14.65
N GLY A 19 22.98 -9.67 -14.27
CA GLY A 19 22.94 -8.21 -14.38
C GLY A 19 22.94 -7.72 -15.81
N GLN A 20 22.31 -8.46 -16.73
CA GLN A 20 22.13 -8.08 -18.12
C GLN A 20 23.46 -7.98 -18.92
N ASN A 21 24.49 -8.73 -18.51
CA ASN A 21 25.82 -8.73 -19.15
C ASN A 21 26.00 -9.90 -20.12
N LEU A 22 26.12 -9.60 -21.42
CA LEU A 22 26.28 -10.60 -22.48
C LEU A 22 27.61 -11.38 -22.43
N SER A 23 28.68 -10.79 -21.91
CA SER A 23 29.98 -11.46 -21.80
C SER A 23 29.97 -12.50 -20.69
N GLU A 24 29.37 -12.18 -19.54
CA GLU A 24 29.18 -13.14 -18.46
C GLU A 24 28.17 -14.23 -18.85
N THR A 25 27.11 -13.85 -19.56
CA THR A 25 26.12 -14.80 -20.10
C THR A 25 26.78 -15.84 -21.01
N GLU A 26 27.63 -15.40 -21.94
CA GLU A 26 28.40 -16.29 -22.82
C GLU A 26 29.33 -17.21 -22.03
N ARG A 27 30.05 -16.66 -21.03
CA ARG A 27 30.95 -17.43 -20.17
C ARG A 27 30.21 -18.54 -19.43
N VAL A 28 29.06 -18.24 -18.83
CA VAL A 28 28.25 -19.19 -18.06
C VAL A 28 27.62 -20.25 -18.97
N LEU A 29 27.01 -19.83 -20.09
CA LEU A 29 26.38 -20.78 -21.03
C LEU A 29 27.40 -21.73 -21.66
N ASN A 30 28.59 -21.24 -22.03
CA ASN A 30 29.60 -22.08 -22.68
C ASN A 30 30.46 -22.87 -21.67
N GLY A 31 30.77 -22.27 -20.51
CA GLY A 31 31.64 -22.88 -19.51
C GLY A 31 30.92 -23.83 -18.57
N GLU A 32 29.78 -23.41 -18.02
CA GLU A 32 29.08 -24.14 -16.95
C GLU A 32 27.99 -25.06 -17.51
N MET A 33 27.36 -24.65 -18.62
CA MET A 33 26.24 -25.37 -19.21
C MET A 33 26.58 -26.12 -20.51
N GLY A 34 27.83 -26.02 -20.99
CA GLY A 34 28.34 -26.79 -22.12
C GLY A 34 27.72 -26.43 -23.49
N TYR A 35 27.09 -25.27 -23.61
CA TYR A 35 26.58 -24.79 -24.90
C TYR A 35 27.72 -24.20 -25.75
N VAL A 36 27.47 -24.04 -27.06
CA VAL A 36 28.39 -23.34 -27.96
C VAL A 36 27.63 -22.18 -28.58
N ILE A 37 27.58 -21.08 -27.84
CA ILE A 37 26.83 -19.88 -28.21
C ILE A 37 27.81 -18.70 -28.25
N SER A 38 27.78 -17.95 -29.36
CA SER A 38 28.58 -16.75 -29.49
C SER A 38 27.85 -15.52 -28.93
N ARG A 39 28.60 -14.52 -28.48
CA ARG A 39 28.09 -13.18 -28.17
C ARG A 39 27.24 -12.57 -29.29
N GLN A 40 27.58 -12.82 -30.56
CA GLN A 40 26.79 -12.35 -31.70
C GLN A 40 25.41 -13.00 -31.75
N SER A 41 25.32 -14.29 -31.44
CA SER A 41 24.04 -15.02 -31.34
C SER A 41 23.20 -14.49 -30.18
N LEU A 42 23.81 -14.24 -29.02
CA LEU A 42 23.11 -13.64 -27.88
C LEU A 42 22.59 -12.24 -28.19
N HIS A 43 23.39 -11.42 -28.90
CA HIS A 43 22.96 -10.08 -29.30
C HIS A 43 21.79 -10.14 -30.30
N ALA A 44 21.81 -11.07 -31.24
CA ALA A 44 20.70 -11.27 -32.17
C ALA A 44 19.42 -11.66 -31.43
N TRP A 45 19.50 -12.59 -30.46
CA TRP A 45 18.33 -12.99 -29.67
C TRP A 45 17.84 -11.89 -28.73
N LYS A 46 18.75 -11.12 -28.12
CA LYS A 46 18.41 -9.97 -27.28
C LYS A 46 17.50 -8.99 -28.02
N THR A 47 17.82 -8.71 -29.29
CA THR A 47 17.03 -7.83 -30.17
C THR A 47 15.77 -8.51 -30.70
N GLU A 48 15.87 -9.74 -31.19
CA GLU A 48 14.75 -10.49 -31.80
C GLU A 48 13.62 -10.76 -30.80
N TYR A 49 13.96 -11.02 -29.54
CA TYR A 49 13.01 -11.42 -28.49
C TYR A 49 12.75 -10.34 -27.43
N ASP A 50 13.14 -9.09 -27.70
CA ASP A 50 12.91 -7.94 -26.80
C ASP A 50 13.34 -8.25 -25.35
N TRP A 51 14.56 -8.76 -25.14
CA TRP A 51 15.00 -9.17 -23.80
C TRP A 51 14.99 -8.01 -22.80
N GLU A 52 15.35 -6.80 -23.25
CA GLU A 52 15.32 -5.60 -22.42
C GLU A 52 13.90 -5.23 -22.01
N GLY A 53 12.94 -5.20 -22.95
CA GLY A 53 11.55 -4.93 -22.63
C GLY A 53 10.93 -6.02 -21.74
N ARG A 54 11.29 -7.29 -21.96
CA ARG A 54 10.88 -8.39 -21.08
C ARG A 54 11.44 -8.24 -19.66
N ALA A 55 12.74 -7.94 -19.53
CA ALA A 55 13.37 -7.73 -18.23
C ALA A 55 12.78 -6.51 -17.51
N ALA A 56 12.55 -5.40 -18.22
CA ALA A 56 11.92 -4.22 -17.65
C ALA A 56 10.51 -4.48 -17.13
N ARG A 57 9.70 -5.27 -17.86
CA ARG A 57 8.36 -5.71 -17.39
C ARG A 57 8.45 -6.58 -16.14
N ALA A 58 9.35 -7.56 -16.14
CA ALA A 58 9.52 -8.47 -15.01
C ALA A 58 10.07 -7.76 -13.76
N GLU A 59 11.01 -6.82 -13.92
CA GLU A 59 11.49 -5.97 -12.80
C GLU A 59 10.39 -5.04 -12.28
N ALA A 60 9.54 -4.50 -13.16
CA ALA A 60 8.41 -3.69 -12.73
C ALA A 60 7.40 -4.51 -11.91
N GLU A 61 7.13 -5.75 -12.32
CA GLU A 61 6.26 -6.69 -11.60
C GLU A 61 6.85 -7.09 -10.24
N GLU A 62 8.14 -7.44 -10.17
CA GLU A 62 8.84 -7.74 -8.91
C GLU A 62 8.80 -6.54 -7.94
N ARG A 63 9.03 -5.32 -8.43
CA ARG A 63 8.91 -4.11 -7.60
C ARG A 63 7.48 -3.86 -7.12
N LEU A 64 6.46 -4.24 -7.89
CA LEU A 64 5.07 -4.14 -7.43
C LEU A 64 4.80 -5.13 -6.31
N LEU A 65 5.23 -6.39 -6.46
CA LEU A 65 5.11 -7.43 -5.42
C LEU A 65 5.87 -7.05 -4.13
N GLU A 66 7.07 -6.49 -4.25
CA GLU A 66 7.83 -5.99 -3.10
C GLU A 66 7.09 -4.87 -2.37
N ARG A 67 6.51 -3.92 -3.12
CA ARG A 67 5.70 -2.82 -2.54
C ARG A 67 4.44 -3.32 -1.86
N GLU A 68 3.77 -4.33 -2.43
CA GLU A 68 2.61 -4.97 -1.80
C GLU A 68 3.02 -5.63 -0.47
N SER A 69 4.13 -6.37 -0.46
CA SER A 69 4.69 -6.97 0.75
C SER A 69 5.10 -5.94 1.81
N GLU A 70 5.66 -4.79 1.41
CA GLU A 70 5.97 -3.70 2.33
C GLU A 70 4.71 -3.06 2.92
N ALA A 71 3.66 -2.87 2.11
CA ALA A 71 2.37 -2.35 2.55
C ALA A 71 1.71 -3.27 3.58
N ASP A 72 1.78 -4.60 3.38
CA ASP A 72 1.30 -5.60 4.33
C ASP A 72 2.02 -5.51 5.69
N LEU A 73 3.35 -5.37 5.68
CA LEU A 73 4.15 -5.23 6.90
C LEU A 73 3.80 -3.94 7.67
N LEU A 74 3.60 -2.83 6.95
CA LEU A 74 3.17 -1.55 7.53
C LEU A 74 1.77 -1.66 8.15
N LEU A 75 0.82 -2.27 7.43
CA LEU A 75 -0.53 -2.50 7.94
C LEU A 75 -0.51 -3.33 9.22
N LEU A 76 0.26 -4.42 9.24
CA LEU A 76 0.39 -5.29 10.41
C LEU A 76 0.96 -4.52 11.61
N ASN A 77 1.95 -3.64 11.39
CA ASN A 77 2.49 -2.80 12.45
C ASN A 77 1.42 -1.85 13.02
N CYS A 78 0.68 -1.14 12.16
CA CYS A 78 -0.39 -0.26 12.60
C CYS A 78 -1.48 -1.00 13.39
N ILE A 79 -1.86 -2.22 12.98
CA ILE A 79 -2.82 -3.06 13.72
C ILE A 79 -2.29 -3.41 15.11
N LYS A 80 -1.00 -3.78 15.23
CA LYS A 80 -0.37 -4.06 16.53
C LYS A 80 -0.35 -2.83 17.43
N GLN A 81 -0.09 -1.64 16.87
CA GLN A 81 -0.14 -0.40 17.64
C GLN A 81 -1.56 -0.07 18.10
N ARG A 82 -2.57 -0.26 17.23
CA ARG A 82 -3.99 -0.12 17.59
C ARG A 82 -4.34 -0.98 18.80
N GLN A 83 -3.97 -2.26 18.78
CA GLN A 83 -4.20 -3.19 19.89
C GLN A 83 -3.53 -2.74 21.20
N ARG A 84 -2.30 -2.21 21.13
CA ARG A 84 -1.61 -1.68 22.32
C ARG A 84 -2.37 -0.50 22.95
N TYR A 85 -2.91 0.38 22.11
CA TYR A 85 -3.72 1.51 22.58
C TYR A 85 -5.09 1.05 23.12
N GLU A 86 -5.74 0.06 22.49
CA GLU A 86 -6.96 -0.57 23.01
C GLU A 86 -6.71 -1.10 24.44
N THR A 87 -5.64 -1.89 24.64
CA THR A 87 -5.27 -2.36 25.98
C THR A 87 -4.93 -1.23 26.94
N TYR A 88 -4.24 -0.18 26.49
CA TYR A 88 -3.95 1.00 27.32
C TYR A 88 -5.24 1.67 27.81
N PHE A 89 -6.22 1.87 26.93
CA PHE A 89 -7.49 2.49 27.29
C PHE A 89 -8.28 1.66 28.31
N GLU A 90 -8.19 0.34 28.26
CA GLU A 90 -8.77 -0.55 29.28
C GLU A 90 -8.12 -0.38 30.67
N THR A 91 -6.88 0.10 30.74
CA THR A 91 -6.19 0.36 32.02
C THR A 91 -6.55 1.72 32.64
N LEU A 92 -7.23 2.60 31.90
CA LEU A 92 -7.55 3.93 32.40
C LEU A 92 -8.66 3.89 33.45
N PRO A 93 -8.57 4.69 34.53
CA PRO A 93 -9.66 4.81 35.49
C PRO A 93 -10.92 5.36 34.83
N VAL A 94 -12.08 4.84 35.24
CA VAL A 94 -13.39 5.26 34.70
C VAL A 94 -13.56 6.79 34.81
N GLY A 95 -13.92 7.41 33.69
CA GLY A 95 -14.08 8.87 33.59
C GLY A 95 -12.81 9.64 33.22
N THR A 96 -11.68 8.95 33.06
CA THR A 96 -10.41 9.58 32.64
C THR A 96 -10.24 9.43 31.13
N VAL A 97 -9.94 10.54 30.44
CA VAL A 97 -9.66 10.54 29.00
C VAL A 97 -8.27 11.12 28.76
N ASP A 98 -7.38 10.30 28.20
CA ASP A 98 -6.09 10.76 27.69
C ASP A 98 -6.26 11.24 26.24
N ASN A 99 -6.45 12.55 26.08
CA ASN A 99 -6.67 13.17 24.77
C ASN A 99 -5.50 12.96 23.80
N ASN A 100 -4.27 12.86 24.31
CA ASN A 100 -3.10 12.65 23.45
C ASN A 100 -3.07 11.21 22.92
N ALA A 101 -3.39 10.24 23.77
CA ALA A 101 -3.53 8.85 23.35
C ALA A 101 -4.69 8.68 22.35
N VAL A 102 -5.84 9.34 22.58
CA VAL A 102 -6.99 9.33 21.65
C VAL A 102 -6.60 9.89 20.28
N ASN A 103 -5.90 11.02 20.24
CA ASN A 103 -5.45 11.61 18.97
C ASN A 103 -4.48 10.68 18.22
N THR A 104 -3.55 10.07 18.93
CA THR A 104 -2.59 9.12 18.36
C THR A 104 -3.31 7.88 17.82
N TYR A 105 -4.26 7.34 18.57
CA TYR A 105 -5.10 6.23 18.17
C TYR A 105 -5.90 6.54 16.90
N ASN A 106 -6.53 7.71 16.83
CA ASN A 106 -7.26 8.17 15.65
C ASN A 106 -6.34 8.29 14.41
N ASN A 107 -5.11 8.75 14.59
CA ASN A 107 -4.13 8.78 13.49
C ASN A 107 -3.70 7.37 13.05
N ILE A 108 -3.57 6.42 13.97
CA ILE A 108 -3.30 5.01 13.63
C ILE A 108 -4.48 4.43 12.83
N LEU A 109 -5.72 4.67 13.23
CA LEU A 109 -6.90 4.23 12.50
C LEU A 109 -6.95 4.81 11.08
N ARG A 110 -6.67 6.12 10.94
CA ARG A 110 -6.56 6.77 9.62
C ARG A 110 -5.49 6.10 8.77
N ASN A 111 -4.30 5.85 9.32
CA ASN A 111 -3.23 5.19 8.58
C ASN A 111 -3.61 3.77 8.13
N ILE A 112 -4.29 3.00 8.97
CA ILE A 112 -4.80 1.66 8.62
C ILE A 112 -5.75 1.74 7.43
N LEU A 113 -6.72 2.67 7.45
CA LEU A 113 -7.67 2.87 6.36
C LEU A 113 -6.96 3.28 5.07
N ASN A 114 -6.03 4.25 5.16
CA ASN A 114 -5.27 4.73 4.02
C ASN A 114 -4.44 3.62 3.37
N ILE A 115 -3.78 2.78 4.18
CA ILE A 115 -2.98 1.66 3.66
C ILE A 115 -3.88 0.63 2.99
N ARG A 116 -4.98 0.21 3.63
CA ARG A 116 -5.93 -0.74 3.03
C ARG A 116 -6.49 -0.26 1.70
N GLN A 117 -6.89 1.01 1.63
CA GLN A 117 -7.45 1.58 0.41
C GLN A 117 -6.39 1.72 -0.69
N LYS A 118 -5.15 2.09 -0.36
CA LYS A 118 -4.03 2.07 -1.32
C LYS A 118 -3.78 0.66 -1.87
N MET A 119 -3.89 -0.37 -1.03
CA MET A 119 -3.74 -1.76 -1.47
C MET A 119 -4.89 -2.20 -2.39
N GLU A 120 -6.13 -1.75 -2.13
CA GLU A 120 -7.29 -2.09 -2.97
C GLU A 120 -7.36 -1.30 -4.28
N THR A 121 -6.89 -0.06 -4.31
CA THR A 121 -7.13 0.87 -5.44
C THR A 121 -5.88 1.44 -6.11
N GLY A 122 -4.69 1.21 -5.54
CA GLY A 122 -3.42 1.71 -6.06
C GLY A 122 -3.22 3.23 -5.99
N GLN A 123 -4.15 3.98 -5.37
CA GLN A 123 -4.09 5.45 -5.30
C GLN A 123 -3.98 5.98 -3.87
N THR A 124 -3.18 7.04 -3.69
CA THR A 124 -3.24 7.90 -2.50
C THR A 124 -4.39 8.89 -2.68
N VAL A 125 -5.57 8.60 -2.13
CA VAL A 125 -6.70 9.53 -2.22
C VAL A 125 -6.51 10.66 -1.20
N ASP A 126 -6.64 11.90 -1.67
CA ASP A 126 -6.76 13.06 -0.80
C ASP A 126 -8.13 12.99 -0.10
N PHE A 127 -8.11 12.81 1.23
CA PHE A 127 -9.34 12.61 1.99
C PHE A 127 -10.08 13.93 2.09
N ASP A 128 -11.25 14.02 1.45
CA ASP A 128 -12.22 15.07 1.71
C ASP A 128 -12.81 14.84 3.11
N ARG A 129 -12.01 15.17 4.13
CA ARG A 129 -12.38 15.08 5.55
C ARG A 129 -13.68 15.83 5.85
N PRO A 130 -13.93 17.02 5.27
CA PRO A 130 -15.24 17.66 5.36
C PRO A 130 -16.37 16.75 4.90
N LYS A 131 -16.23 16.07 3.76
CA LYS A 131 -17.26 15.16 3.24
C LYS A 131 -17.52 13.97 4.16
N ILE A 132 -16.46 13.28 4.59
CA ILE A 132 -16.59 12.11 5.50
C ILE A 132 -17.23 12.51 6.82
N PHE A 133 -16.81 13.64 7.39
CA PHE A 133 -17.41 14.17 8.62
C PHE A 133 -18.92 14.42 8.46
N LEU A 134 -19.36 14.98 7.33
CA LEU A 134 -20.77 15.20 7.07
C LEU A 134 -21.54 13.89 6.88
N GLU A 135 -20.95 12.90 6.21
CA GLU A 135 -21.53 11.56 6.05
C GLU A 135 -21.74 10.87 7.42
N ASP A 136 -20.75 10.94 8.31
CA ASP A 136 -20.84 10.41 9.67
C ASP A 136 -21.91 11.14 10.51
N MET A 137 -22.00 12.46 10.41
CA MET A 137 -23.04 13.24 11.09
C MET A 137 -24.44 12.88 10.58
N GLN A 138 -24.58 12.65 9.27
CA GLN A 138 -25.85 12.24 8.68
C GLN A 138 -26.25 10.82 9.13
N PHE A 139 -25.28 9.91 9.23
CA PHE A 139 -25.51 8.58 9.78
C PHE A 139 -25.97 8.64 11.24
N ILE A 140 -25.27 9.39 12.10
CA ILE A 140 -25.65 9.55 13.51
C ILE A 140 -27.04 10.17 13.64
N ALA A 141 -27.36 11.20 12.84
CA ALA A 141 -28.68 11.81 12.84
C ALA A 141 -29.77 10.81 12.43
N GLY A 142 -29.51 9.98 11.42
CA GLY A 142 -30.42 8.92 10.97
C GLY A 142 -30.67 7.88 12.06
N VAL A 143 -29.61 7.41 12.73
CA VAL A 143 -29.75 6.49 13.87
C VAL A 143 -30.56 7.14 14.98
N LEU A 144 -30.21 8.35 15.42
CA LEU A 144 -30.94 9.05 16.48
C LEU A 144 -32.41 9.31 16.13
N GLN A 145 -32.73 9.55 14.86
CA GLN A 145 -34.12 9.70 14.42
C GLN A 145 -34.95 8.44 14.67
N GLU A 146 -34.35 7.26 14.54
CA GLU A 146 -35.03 5.97 14.72
C GLU A 146 -35.11 5.55 16.18
N ILE A 147 -34.04 5.76 16.97
CA ILE A 147 -33.92 5.17 18.32
C ILE A 147 -34.03 6.18 19.48
N ASP A 148 -33.71 7.45 19.26
CA ASP A 148 -33.72 8.49 20.30
C ASP A 148 -34.00 9.90 19.73
N PRO A 149 -35.29 10.21 19.49
CA PRO A 149 -35.68 11.52 18.95
C PRO A 149 -35.32 12.71 19.86
N GLU A 150 -35.18 12.50 21.18
CA GLU A 150 -34.74 13.55 22.10
C GLU A 150 -33.23 13.78 21.98
N GLY A 151 -32.44 12.71 21.84
CA GLY A 151 -31.03 12.77 21.46
C GLY A 151 -30.81 13.53 20.15
N LEU A 152 -31.66 13.32 19.14
CA LEU A 152 -31.60 14.05 17.87
C LEU A 152 -31.82 15.56 18.05
N LYS A 153 -32.72 15.98 18.95
CA LYS A 153 -32.95 17.42 19.24
C LYS A 153 -31.72 18.05 19.89
N VAL A 154 -31.10 17.34 20.84
CA VAL A 154 -29.86 17.81 21.49
C VAL A 154 -28.72 17.86 20.48
N PHE A 155 -28.59 16.85 19.62
CA PHE A 155 -27.60 16.81 18.55
C PHE A 155 -27.79 17.99 17.57
N SER A 156 -29.00 18.18 17.07
CA SER A 156 -29.35 19.29 16.17
C SER A 156 -29.06 20.67 16.77
N ARG A 157 -29.39 20.88 18.06
CA ARG A 157 -29.12 22.14 18.75
C ARG A 157 -27.64 22.48 18.84
N ASN A 158 -26.78 21.47 18.90
CA ASN A 158 -25.33 21.64 19.01
C ASN A 158 -24.60 21.54 17.66
N PHE A 159 -25.31 21.26 16.57
CA PHE A 159 -24.71 20.95 15.27
C PHE A 159 -23.73 22.03 14.79
N ASP A 160 -24.14 23.30 14.82
CA ASP A 160 -23.28 24.42 14.42
C ASP A 160 -21.99 24.50 15.26
N GLN A 161 -22.07 24.20 16.56
CA GLN A 161 -20.93 24.22 17.45
C GLN A 161 -19.98 23.04 17.20
N ILE A 162 -20.52 21.87 16.86
CA ILE A 162 -19.75 20.69 16.46
C ILE A 162 -19.03 20.97 15.14
N VAL A 163 -19.73 21.51 14.13
CA VAL A 163 -19.14 21.90 12.84
C VAL A 163 -18.06 22.96 13.01
N LYS A 164 -18.31 23.97 13.86
CA LYS A 164 -17.33 25.01 14.16
C LYS A 164 -16.06 24.42 14.80
N ARG A 165 -16.20 23.55 15.80
CA ARG A 165 -15.05 22.86 16.40
C ARG A 165 -14.29 22.03 15.38
N PHE A 166 -15.00 21.29 14.53
CA PHE A 166 -14.37 20.50 13.46
C PHE A 166 -13.53 21.39 12.52
N LYS A 167 -14.07 22.54 12.11
CA LYS A 167 -13.33 23.52 11.30
C LYS A 167 -12.11 24.07 12.03
N ASP A 168 -12.26 24.46 13.30
CA ASP A 168 -11.18 25.03 14.12
C ASP A 168 -10.04 24.03 14.36
N GLU A 169 -10.34 22.74 14.49
CA GLU A 169 -9.35 21.67 14.67
C GLU A 169 -8.63 21.32 13.36
N ASN A 170 -9.35 21.28 12.23
CA ASN A 170 -8.73 20.98 10.94
C ASN A 170 -7.97 22.18 10.34
N ALA A 171 -8.35 23.42 10.68
CA ALA A 171 -7.58 24.62 10.31
C ALA A 171 -6.24 24.74 11.04
N LYS A 172 -6.09 24.11 12.22
CA LYS A 172 -4.82 24.05 12.96
C LYS A 172 -3.90 22.90 12.50
N ALA A 173 -4.42 21.99 11.68
CA ALA A 173 -3.73 20.80 11.20
C ALA A 173 -3.26 20.93 9.73
N ALA A 174 -3.48 22.09 9.11
CA ALA A 174 -3.00 22.47 7.78
C ALA A 174 -1.88 23.51 7.92
#